data_AF-H8GWR5-F1
#
_entry.id   AF-H8GWR5-F1
#
_cell.length_a   1.000
_cell.length_b   1.000
_cell.length_c   1.000
_cell.angle_alpha   90.00
_cell.angle_beta   90.00
_cell.angle_gamma   90.00
#
_symmetry.space_group_name_H-M   'P 1'
#
loop_
_entity.id
_entity.type
_entity.pdbx_description
1 polymer ?
#
loop_
_entity_poly.entity_id
_entity_poly.type
_entity_poly.pdbx_seq_one_letter_code
_entity_poly.pdbx_strand_id
1 'polypeptide(L)'
;MQTLGAKEFKEIDCDTFYGEGMSNTGARCFVSVLKREEVVARLSAAVKPFVGSGAWVEDYGQYHRSFRLSAAPEYAFGFGVSRVAYSPDTFRAYPEIWGRYESNIVYSPIVREDR
;
A
#
# COMPACT_ATOMS: atom_id res chain seq x y z
N MET A 1 0.15 18.62 5.22
CA MET A 1 0.42 17.53 4.25
C MET A 1 0.87 16.32 5.07
N GLN A 2 0.00 15.32 5.26
CA GLN A 2 0.36 14.09 6.01
C GLN A 2 0.89 13.07 5.00
N THR A 3 2.20 12.79 5.07
CA THR A 3 2.89 11.81 4.25
C THR A 3 2.97 10.46 4.99
N LEU A 4 3.25 9.39 4.24
CA LEU A 4 3.59 8.07 4.78
C LEU A 4 4.88 8.05 5.63
N GLY A 5 5.51 9.21 5.89
CA GLY A 5 6.59 9.39 6.86
C GLY A 5 6.08 9.82 8.26
N ALA A 6 4.77 9.78 8.49
CA ALA A 6 4.18 10.02 9.80
C ALA A 6 4.46 8.83 10.75
N LYS A 7 4.51 9.07 12.06
CA LYS A 7 4.88 8.06 13.07
C LYS A 7 3.97 6.83 13.07
N GLU A 8 2.78 6.95 12.50
CA GLU A 8 1.78 5.89 12.38
C GLU A 8 2.11 4.85 11.30
N PHE A 9 3.10 5.11 10.44
CA PHE A 9 3.54 4.21 9.39
C PHE A 9 4.98 3.75 9.66
N LYS A 10 5.21 2.46 9.51
CA LYS A 10 6.54 1.85 9.57
C LYS A 10 6.80 1.12 8.26
N GLU A 11 7.87 1.48 7.57
CA GLU A 11 8.34 0.72 6.42
C GLU A 11 8.90 -0.63 6.89
N ILE A 12 8.58 -1.67 6.14
CA ILE A 12 9.02 -3.05 6.36
C ILE A 12 9.70 -3.56 5.09
N ASP A 13 10.56 -4.56 5.25
CA ASP A 13 11.27 -5.14 4.12
C ASP A 13 10.33 -5.96 3.22
N CYS A 14 10.08 -5.51 1.99
CA CYS A 14 9.19 -6.23 1.08
C CYS A 14 9.67 -7.65 0.79
N ASP A 15 10.98 -7.90 0.70
CA ASP A 15 11.50 -9.21 0.32
C ASP A 15 11.21 -10.26 1.41
N THR A 16 11.42 -9.88 2.67
CA THR A 16 11.10 -10.72 3.84
C THR A 16 9.62 -11.13 3.89
N PHE A 17 8.70 -10.24 3.55
CA PHE A 17 7.26 -10.46 3.75
C PHE A 17 6.48 -10.90 2.49
N TYR A 18 6.98 -10.57 1.30
CA TYR A 18 6.27 -10.80 0.04
C TYR A 18 7.06 -11.62 -0.98
N GLY A 19 8.26 -12.07 -0.63
CA GLY A 19 9.09 -12.95 -1.45
C GLY A 19 10.29 -12.23 -2.05
N GLU A 20 11.36 -12.99 -2.26
CA GLU A 20 12.64 -12.49 -2.77
C GLU A 20 12.46 -11.78 -4.14
N GLY A 21 13.03 -10.57 -4.24
CA GLY A 21 13.04 -9.78 -5.47
C GLY A 21 11.87 -8.80 -5.60
N MET A 22 10.96 -8.75 -4.64
CA MET A 22 9.89 -7.74 -4.58
C MET A 22 10.46 -6.32 -4.49
N SER A 23 11.51 -6.11 -3.71
CA SER A 23 12.18 -4.81 -3.59
C SER A 23 12.77 -4.33 -4.93
N ASN A 24 13.24 -5.25 -5.78
CA ASN A 24 13.80 -4.96 -7.10
C ASN A 24 12.75 -4.44 -8.10
N THR A 25 11.46 -4.68 -7.83
CA THR A 25 10.37 -4.11 -8.64
C THR A 25 10.13 -2.63 -8.34
N GLY A 26 10.80 -2.08 -7.32
CA GLY A 26 10.58 -0.73 -6.78
C GLY A 26 9.37 -0.63 -5.86
N ALA A 27 8.76 -1.77 -5.51
CA ALA A 27 7.69 -1.83 -4.52
C ALA A 27 8.19 -1.42 -3.13
N ARG A 28 7.31 -0.82 -2.34
CA ARG A 28 7.58 -0.46 -0.94
C ARG A 28 6.45 -0.94 -0.04
N CYS A 29 6.80 -1.49 1.11
CA CYS A 29 5.88 -2.17 2.00
C CYS A 29 5.86 -1.47 3.35
N PHE A 30 4.67 -1.26 3.90
CA PHE A 30 4.49 -0.54 5.15
C PHE A 30 3.46 -1.24 6.02
N VAL A 31 3.59 -1.08 7.32
CA VAL A 31 2.54 -1.40 8.29
C VAL A 31 2.10 -0.13 9.01
N SER A 32 0.85 -0.09 9.45
CA SER A 32 0.28 1.04 10.17
C SER A 32 -0.63 0.60 11.32
N VAL A 33 -0.58 1.37 12.41
CA VAL A 33 -1.51 1.22 13.54
C VAL A 33 -2.91 1.71 13.22
N LEU A 34 -3.08 2.41 12.09
CA LEU A 34 -4.37 2.90 11.63
C LEU A 34 -5.18 1.77 11.00
N LYS A 35 -6.51 1.88 11.10
CA LYS A 35 -7.43 0.97 10.40
C LYS A 35 -7.30 1.14 8.89
N ARG A 36 -7.55 0.05 8.17
CA ARG A 36 -7.41 -0.04 6.71
C ARG A 36 -8.20 1.05 5.99
N GLU A 37 -9.42 1.31 6.44
CA GLU A 37 -10.32 2.30 5.86
C GLU A 37 -9.78 3.73 6.06
N GLU A 38 -9.13 4.01 7.18
CA GLU A 38 -8.48 5.30 7.45
C GLU A 38 -7.24 5.49 6.57
N VAL A 39 -6.44 4.44 6.39
CA VAL A 39 -5.28 4.46 5.48
C VAL A 39 -5.74 4.75 4.04
N VAL A 40 -6.80 4.08 3.57
CA VAL A 40 -7.40 4.32 2.25
C VAL A 40 -7.85 5.77 2.09
N ALA A 41 -8.50 6.35 3.11
CA ALA A 41 -8.93 7.75 3.07
C ALA A 41 -7.73 8.71 3.00
N ARG A 42 -6.69 8.49 3.81
CA ARG A 42 -5.46 9.31 3.80
C ARG A 42 -4.72 9.21 2.46
N LEU A 43 -4.54 8.01 1.93
CA LEU A 43 -3.92 7.79 0.61
C LEU A 43 -4.72 8.48 -0.49
N SER A 44 -6.04 8.31 -0.50
CA SER A 44 -6.93 8.95 -1.48
C SER A 44 -6.80 10.46 -1.46
N ALA A 45 -6.77 11.07 -0.27
CA ALA A 45 -6.59 12.50 -0.12
C ALA A 45 -5.20 12.97 -0.59
N ALA A 46 -4.15 12.19 -0.30
CA ALA A 46 -2.77 12.51 -0.67
C ALA A 46 -2.53 12.46 -2.19
N VAL A 47 -3.14 11.49 -2.89
CA VAL A 47 -2.94 11.32 -4.34
C VAL A 47 -3.89 12.13 -5.19
N LYS A 48 -5.04 12.57 -4.63
CA LYS A 48 -6.10 13.31 -5.35
C LYS A 48 -5.59 14.45 -6.27
N PRO A 49 -4.57 15.25 -5.90
CA PRO A 49 -4.07 16.31 -6.79
C PRO A 49 -3.41 15.81 -8.08
N PHE A 50 -2.97 14.54 -8.12
CA PHE A 50 -2.09 14.00 -9.15
C PHE A 50 -2.76 12.96 -10.06
N VAL A 51 -3.96 12.49 -9.72
CA VAL A 51 -4.58 11.31 -10.35
C VAL A 51 -6.04 11.56 -10.71
N GLY A 52 -6.54 10.75 -11.65
CA GLY A 52 -7.97 10.71 -12.00
C GLY A 52 -8.88 10.18 -10.89
N SER A 53 -10.18 10.40 -11.03
CA SER A 53 -11.21 9.82 -10.17
C SER A 53 -11.35 8.30 -10.39
N GLY A 54 -11.98 7.61 -9.43
CA GLY A 54 -12.15 6.16 -9.45
C GLY A 54 -12.39 5.63 -8.05
N ALA A 55 -12.88 4.40 -7.95
CA ALA A 55 -13.14 3.73 -6.69
C ALA A 55 -11.98 2.80 -6.31
N TRP A 56 -11.77 2.61 -5.01
CA TRP A 56 -11.01 1.47 -4.53
C TRP A 56 -11.86 0.21 -4.71
N VAL A 57 -11.22 -0.88 -5.12
CA VAL A 57 -11.88 -2.19 -5.18
C VAL A 57 -11.53 -2.95 -3.91
N GLU A 58 -12.52 -3.57 -3.28
CA GLU A 58 -12.30 -4.50 -2.17
C GLU A 58 -12.40 -5.92 -2.69
N ASP A 59 -11.33 -6.69 -2.51
CA ASP A 59 -11.30 -8.10 -2.83
C ASP A 59 -10.49 -8.87 -1.79
N TYR A 60 -11.00 -10.04 -1.36
CA TYR A 60 -10.42 -10.91 -0.33
C TYR A 60 -9.86 -10.17 0.91
N GLY A 61 -10.54 -9.12 1.38
CA GLY A 61 -10.11 -8.36 2.56
C GLY A 61 -8.97 -7.37 2.31
N GLN A 62 -8.65 -7.08 1.06
CA GLN A 62 -7.72 -6.03 0.63
C GLN A 62 -8.46 -4.96 -0.19
N TYR A 63 -8.26 -3.69 0.14
CA TYR A 63 -8.54 -2.61 -0.80
C TYR A 63 -7.36 -2.45 -1.73
N HIS A 64 -7.58 -2.47 -3.04
CA HIS A 64 -6.55 -2.20 -4.02
C HIS A 64 -7.01 -1.19 -5.05
N ARG A 65 -6.05 -0.42 -5.56
CA ARG A 65 -6.29 0.53 -6.65
C ARG A 65 -5.00 0.89 -7.38
N SER A 66 -5.08 0.84 -8.71
CA SER A 66 -4.12 1.50 -9.59
C SER A 66 -4.60 2.90 -9.97
N PHE A 67 -3.66 3.82 -10.09
CA PHE A 67 -3.89 5.22 -10.41
C PHE A 67 -3.04 5.61 -11.61
N ARG A 68 -3.62 6.30 -12.59
CA ARG A 68 -2.87 6.97 -13.66
C ARG A 68 -2.61 8.42 -13.29
N LEU A 69 -1.44 8.92 -13.66
CA LEU A 69 -1.10 10.33 -13.46
C LEU A 69 -1.90 11.22 -14.40
N SER A 70 -2.53 12.26 -13.87
CA SER A 70 -3.31 13.21 -14.67
C SER A 70 -2.47 13.96 -15.71
N ALA A 71 -1.20 14.24 -15.38
CA ALA A 71 -0.27 14.94 -16.27
C ALA A 71 0.46 14.01 -17.27
N ALA A 72 0.43 12.70 -17.05
CA ALA A 72 1.10 11.70 -17.89
C ALA A 72 0.33 10.36 -17.83
N PRO A 73 -0.80 10.23 -18.55
CA PRO A 73 -1.72 9.10 -18.40
C PRO A 73 -1.16 7.72 -18.79
N GLU A 74 -0.03 7.69 -19.48
CA GLU A 74 0.74 6.48 -19.79
C GLU A 74 1.53 5.93 -18.60
N TYR A 75 1.58 6.66 -17.47
CA TYR A 75 2.19 6.21 -16.23
C TYR A 75 1.13 5.87 -15.18
N ALA A 76 1.33 4.74 -14.51
CA ALA A 76 0.48 4.29 -13.43
C ALA A 76 1.28 3.83 -12.21
N PHE A 77 0.67 3.91 -11.04
CA PHE A 77 1.17 3.36 -9.78
C PHE A 77 0.01 2.74 -9.01
N GLY A 78 0.31 1.97 -7.96
CA GLY A 78 -0.72 1.23 -7.26
C GLY A 78 -0.54 1.20 -5.75
N PHE A 79 -1.65 0.95 -5.06
CA PHE A 79 -1.66 0.64 -3.65
C PHE A 79 -2.55 -0.58 -3.39
N GLY A 80 -2.07 -1.47 -2.53
CA GLY A 80 -2.86 -2.48 -1.83
C GLY A 80 -2.85 -2.17 -0.33
N VAL A 81 -4.02 -2.16 0.31
CA VAL A 81 -4.18 -1.93 1.75
C VAL A 81 -5.01 -3.07 2.32
N SER A 82 -4.45 -3.83 3.25
CA SER A 82 -5.05 -5.02 3.85
C SER A 82 -4.97 -4.92 5.37
N ARG A 83 -5.70 -5.77 6.09
CA ARG A 83 -5.51 -5.91 7.54
C ARG A 83 -4.35 -6.86 7.80
N VAL A 84 -3.46 -6.54 8.72
CA VAL A 84 -2.37 -7.45 9.14
C VAL A 84 -2.95 -8.79 9.59
N ALA A 85 -4.04 -8.76 10.36
CA ALA A 85 -4.72 -9.95 10.86
C ALA A 85 -5.26 -10.89 9.76
N TYR A 86 -5.44 -10.41 8.53
CA TYR A 86 -5.94 -11.21 7.40
C TYR A 86 -4.81 -11.88 6.60
N SER A 87 -3.55 -11.62 6.95
CA SER A 87 -2.38 -12.25 6.33
C SER A 87 -1.54 -12.98 7.39
N PRO A 88 -2.10 -14.00 8.08
CA PRO A 88 -1.41 -14.70 9.16
C PRO A 88 -0.14 -15.41 8.67
N ASP A 89 -0.14 -15.96 7.46
CA ASP A 89 1.02 -16.68 6.91
C ASP A 89 2.21 -15.74 6.67
N THR A 90 1.93 -14.45 6.43
CA THR A 90 2.94 -13.41 6.27
C THR A 90 3.46 -12.89 7.61
N PHE A 91 2.56 -12.62 8.58
CA PHE A 91 2.93 -11.81 9.75
C PHE A 91 2.99 -12.56 11.07
N ARG A 92 2.39 -13.75 11.20
CA ARG A 92 2.26 -14.45 12.50
C ARG A 92 3.63 -14.78 13.13
N ALA A 93 4.66 -15.01 12.32
CA ALA A 93 6.02 -15.28 12.79
C ALA A 93 6.77 -14.03 13.30
N TYR A 94 6.19 -12.84 13.12
CA TYR A 94 6.82 -11.54 13.39
C TYR A 94 6.06 -10.79 14.49
N PRO A 95 6.31 -11.09 15.79
CA PRO A 95 5.56 -10.55 16.92
C PRO A 95 5.74 -9.03 17.13
N GLU A 96 6.74 -8.43 16.50
CA GLU A 96 6.93 -6.98 16.41
C GLU A 96 5.96 -6.32 15.42
N ILE A 97 5.28 -7.09 14.57
CA ILE A 97 4.23 -6.64 13.66
C ILE A 97 2.86 -7.18 14.09
N TRP A 98 2.76 -8.50 14.26
CA TRP A 98 1.51 -9.19 14.59
C TRP A 98 0.93 -8.71 15.92
N GLY A 99 -0.33 -8.25 15.89
CA GLY A 99 -1.02 -7.71 17.06
C GLY A 99 -0.58 -6.30 17.48
N ARG A 100 0.35 -5.65 16.76
CA ARG A 100 0.78 -4.27 17.01
C ARG A 100 0.34 -3.29 15.93
N TYR A 101 0.19 -3.76 14.70
CA TYR A 101 -0.27 -2.97 13.56
C TYR A 101 -1.59 -3.52 13.04
N GLU A 102 -2.44 -2.62 12.56
CA GLU A 102 -3.78 -2.92 12.06
C GLU A 102 -3.76 -3.16 10.55
N SER A 103 -3.01 -2.33 9.83
CA SER A 103 -2.99 -2.33 8.37
C SER A 103 -1.62 -2.66 7.81
N ASN A 104 -1.63 -3.35 6.68
CA ASN A 104 -0.50 -3.58 5.81
C ASN A 104 -0.75 -2.86 4.47
N ILE A 105 0.28 -2.22 3.93
CA ILE A 105 0.25 -1.41 2.73
C ILE A 105 1.36 -1.87 1.79
N VAL A 106 1.02 -2.17 0.54
CA VAL A 106 1.98 -2.40 -0.54
C VAL A 106 1.80 -1.30 -1.57
N TYR A 107 2.88 -0.56 -1.84
CA TYR A 107 2.97 0.43 -2.89
C TYR A 107 3.69 -0.18 -4.10
N SER A 108 3.07 -0.07 -5.28
CA SER A 108 3.70 -0.36 -6.56
C SER A 108 4.13 0.96 -7.21
N PRO A 109 5.39 1.09 -7.67
CA PRO A 109 5.94 2.35 -8.14
C PRO A 109 5.28 2.86 -9.42
N ILE A 110 5.57 4.12 -9.75
CA ILE A 110 5.15 4.72 -11.02
C ILE A 110 5.93 4.03 -12.15
N VAL A 111 5.21 3.30 -12.99
CA VAL A 111 5.72 2.62 -14.18
C VAL A 111 4.94 3.06 -15.40
N ARG A 112 5.56 2.95 -16.58
CA ARG A 112 4.86 3.15 -17.85
C ARG A 112 4.01 1.92 -18.15
N GLU A 113 2.72 2.10 -18.44
CA GLU A 113 1.87 1.02 -18.93
C GLU A 113 2.04 0.92 -20.45
N ASP A 114 2.68 -0.16 -20.92
CA ASP A 114 2.68 -0.51 -22.33
C ASP A 114 1.27 -1.04 -22.67
N ARG A 115 0.56 -0.35 -23.56
CA ARG A 115 -0.77 -0.76 -24.04
C ARG A 115 -0.70 -1.89 -25.05
#